data_AF-A0A6M2A5V0-F1
#
_entry.id   AF-A0A6M2A5V0-F1
#
_cell.length_a   1.000
_cell.length_b   1.000
_cell.length_c   1.000
_cell.angle_alpha   90.00
_cell.angle_beta   90.00
_cell.angle_gamma   90.00
#
_symmetry.space_group_name_H-M   'P 1'
#
loop_
_entity.id
_entity.type
_entity.pdbx_description
1 polymer ?
#
loop_
_entity_poly.entity_id
_entity_poly.type
_entity_poly.pdbx_seq_one_letter_code
_entity_poly.pdbx_strand_id
1 'polypeptide(L)'
;VFTASPDLLYAMPLKENKYLIKAKRPVIQLQRHHFIYSDGFYSGIIGEKSITWGIQFSYPQLFLDTKTGIIGKVEKNDRFPNTALFQRLTKWVRDNTSATPFCIKEKRVNQPIRLGKKCFSWINNHPELKERGLYVAARKNPSTTH
;
A
#
# COMPACT_ATOMS: atom_id res chain seq x y z
N VAL A 1 10.58 15.66 -1.63
CA VAL A 1 11.25 14.34 -1.59
C VAL A 1 12.38 14.44 -0.59
N PHE A 2 12.30 13.72 0.52
CA PHE A 2 13.40 13.66 1.48
C PHE A 2 14.35 12.53 1.06
N THR A 3 15.65 12.79 1.04
CA THR A 3 16.68 11.81 0.71
C THR A 3 17.91 12.06 1.56
N ALA A 4 18.60 10.98 1.95
CA ALA A 4 19.93 11.08 2.54
C ALA A 4 21.04 11.26 1.48
N SER A 5 20.68 11.10 0.19
CA SER A 5 21.62 11.06 -0.94
C SER A 5 21.06 11.92 -2.08
N PRO A 6 21.42 13.23 -2.14
CA PRO A 6 20.91 14.15 -3.16
C PRO A 6 21.29 13.75 -4.60
N ASP A 7 22.40 13.03 -4.76
CA ASP A 7 22.88 12.48 -6.03
C ASP A 7 21.91 11.48 -6.66
N LEU A 8 20.96 10.93 -5.90
CA LEU A 8 19.89 10.06 -6.39
C LEU A 8 18.70 10.83 -6.97
N LEU A 9 18.72 12.16 -6.93
CA LEU A 9 17.66 13.02 -7.46
C LEU A 9 18.11 13.78 -8.71
N TYR A 10 17.17 14.13 -9.57
CA TYR A 10 17.37 15.05 -10.67
C TYR A 10 16.21 16.05 -10.76
N ALA A 11 16.51 17.26 -11.25
CA ALA A 11 15.52 18.30 -11.49
C ALA A 11 15.07 18.24 -12.96
N MET A 12 13.76 18.24 -13.18
CA MET A 12 13.16 18.33 -14.50
C MET A 12 12.56 19.74 -14.62
N PRO A 13 13.01 20.58 -15.58
CA PRO A 13 12.50 21.93 -15.72
C PRO A 13 11.01 21.91 -16.11
N LEU A 14 10.25 22.84 -15.54
CA LEU A 14 8.87 23.16 -15.88
C LEU A 14 8.81 24.63 -16.40
N LYS A 15 7.60 25.13 -16.70
CA LYS A 15 7.40 26.55 -17.03
C LYS A 15 7.71 27.44 -15.82
N GLU A 16 7.99 28.72 -16.07
CA GLU A 16 8.11 29.77 -15.03
C GLU A 16 9.19 29.50 -13.97
N ASN A 17 10.38 29.03 -14.36
CA ASN A 17 11.49 28.72 -13.44
C ASN A 17 11.12 27.72 -12.32
N LYS A 18 10.11 26.88 -12.54
CA LYS A 18 9.74 25.80 -11.63
C LYS A 18 10.48 24.52 -12.03
N TYR A 19 10.79 23.68 -11.04
CA TYR A 19 11.42 22.40 -11.27
C TYR A 19 10.64 21.29 -10.57
N LEU A 20 10.50 20.16 -11.25
CA LEU A 20 10.01 18.93 -10.65
C LEU A 20 11.19 18.04 -10.27
N ILE A 21 11.35 17.77 -8.98
CA ILE A 21 12.41 16.88 -8.48
C ILE A 21 11.93 15.42 -8.57
N LYS A 22 12.71 14.58 -9.23
CA LYS A 22 12.43 13.15 -9.45
C LYS A 22 13.60 12.26 -9.02
N ALA A 23 13.32 11.01 -8.68
CA ALA A 23 14.35 10.02 -8.39
C ALA A 23 14.98 9.49 -9.68
N LYS A 24 16.32 9.39 -9.72
CA LYS A 24 17.08 8.85 -10.87
C LYS A 24 16.93 7.35 -11.07
N ARG A 25 16.37 6.62 -10.10
CA ARG A 25 16.17 5.18 -10.15
C ARG A 25 14.79 4.81 -9.58
N PRO A 26 14.24 3.66 -9.95
CA PRO A 26 13.08 3.08 -9.27
C PRO A 26 13.25 3.01 -7.75
N VAL A 27 12.33 3.62 -7.02
CA VAL A 27 12.28 3.60 -5.56
C VAL A 27 11.03 2.86 -5.07
N ILE A 28 11.16 2.16 -3.94
CA ILE A 28 9.99 1.65 -3.21
C ILE A 28 9.34 2.86 -2.55
N GLN A 29 8.07 3.10 -2.86
CA GLN A 29 7.30 4.18 -2.26
C GLN A 29 6.51 3.64 -1.08
N LEU A 30 6.50 4.42 -0.01
CA LEU A 30 5.72 4.18 1.20
C LEU A 30 4.59 5.20 1.25
N GLN A 31 3.36 4.74 1.39
CA GLN A 31 2.19 5.61 1.49
C GLN A 31 1.27 5.11 2.60
N ARG A 32 0.57 6.04 3.26
CA ARG A 32 -0.53 5.64 4.15
C ARG A 32 -1.64 5.04 3.30
N HIS A 33 -2.13 3.89 3.72
CA HIS A 33 -3.23 3.23 3.07
C HIS A 33 -4.54 3.67 3.72
N HIS A 34 -5.42 4.24 2.91
CA HIS A 34 -6.76 4.66 3.30
C HIS A 34 -7.80 3.93 2.45
N PHE A 35 -8.99 3.71 2.99
CA PHE A 35 -10.14 3.30 2.19
C PHE A 35 -11.43 3.93 2.71
N ILE A 36 -12.46 3.95 1.89
CA ILE A 36 -13.83 4.33 2.28
C ILE A 36 -14.80 3.22 1.89
N TYR A 37 -15.88 3.11 2.65
CA TYR A 37 -17.02 2.26 2.33
C TYR A 37 -18.28 3.13 2.20
N SER A 38 -18.97 3.02 1.07
CA SER A 38 -20.28 3.66 0.83
C SER A 38 -21.27 2.62 0.29
N ASP A 39 -21.19 2.34 -1.00
CA ASP A 39 -21.88 1.30 -1.76
C ASP A 39 -20.93 0.15 -2.13
N GLY A 40 -19.63 0.43 -2.08
CA GLY A 40 -18.53 -0.51 -2.23
C GLY A 40 -17.30 -0.05 -1.44
N PHE A 41 -16.24 -0.86 -1.48
CA PHE A 41 -14.94 -0.50 -0.90
C PHE A 41 -14.08 0.20 -1.93
N TYR A 42 -13.60 1.39 -1.60
CA TYR A 42 -12.71 2.15 -2.46
C TYR A 42 -11.40 2.42 -1.75
N SER A 43 -10.30 1.93 -2.32
CA SER A 43 -8.96 2.03 -1.76
C SER A 43 -8.23 3.27 -2.28
N GLY A 44 -7.38 3.87 -1.45
CA GLY A 44 -6.56 5.03 -1.81
C GLY A 44 -7.30 6.37 -1.78
N ILE A 45 -8.54 6.40 -1.30
CA ILE A 45 -9.32 7.63 -1.16
C ILE A 45 -8.97 8.31 0.17
N ILE A 46 -8.54 9.57 0.08
CA ILE A 46 -8.32 10.43 1.23
C ILE A 46 -9.53 11.34 1.38
N GLY A 47 -10.10 11.39 2.58
CA GLY A 47 -11.20 12.28 2.91
C GLY A 47 -11.61 12.14 4.37
N GLU A 48 -12.51 13.00 4.83
CA GLU A 48 -13.07 12.94 6.18
C GLU A 48 -13.69 11.58 6.50
N LYS A 49 -14.27 10.95 5.46
CA LYS A 49 -14.84 9.61 5.55
C LYS A 49 -13.84 8.47 5.28
N SER A 50 -12.54 8.74 5.21
CA SER A 50 -11.56 7.66 5.00
C SER A 50 -11.18 6.97 6.31
N ILE A 51 -10.97 5.66 6.23
CA ILE A 51 -10.43 4.82 7.29
C ILE A 51 -8.96 4.60 6.99
N THR A 52 -8.10 4.99 7.91
CA THR A 52 -6.67 4.70 7.91
C THR A 52 -6.45 3.23 8.24
N TRP A 53 -5.94 2.48 7.27
CA TRP A 53 -5.77 1.03 7.42
C TRP A 53 -4.34 0.60 7.73
N GLY A 54 -3.37 1.43 7.35
CA GLY A 54 -1.97 1.17 7.62
C GLY A 54 -1.07 1.72 6.53
N ILE A 55 -0.20 0.86 6.00
CA ILE A 55 0.88 1.22 5.10
C ILE A 55 0.76 0.43 3.80
N GLN A 56 0.87 1.12 2.67
CA GLN A 56 1.00 0.54 1.35
C GLN A 56 2.40 0.78 0.81
N PHE A 57 2.97 -0.29 0.23
CA PHE A 57 4.21 -0.24 -0.52
C PHE A 57 3.89 -0.30 -2.01
N SER A 58 4.55 0.52 -2.82
CA SER A 58 4.48 0.43 -4.27
C SER A 58 5.88 0.51 -4.89
N TYR A 59 5.99 -0.03 -6.10
CA TYR A 59 7.22 -0.03 -6.87
C TYR A 59 6.86 0.07 -8.36
N PRO A 60 7.54 0.91 -9.15
CA PRO A 60 7.18 1.11 -10.54
C PRO A 60 7.45 -0.15 -11.36
N GLN A 61 6.52 -0.50 -12.25
CA GLN A 61 6.67 -1.62 -13.18
C GLN A 61 7.52 -1.24 -14.41
N LEU A 62 7.43 0.03 -14.81
CA LEU A 62 8.14 0.61 -15.94
C LEU A 62 9.02 1.77 -15.47
N PHE A 63 10.18 1.92 -16.10
CA PHE A 63 11.10 3.03 -15.84
C PHE A 63 11.67 3.56 -17.15
N LEU A 64 11.63 4.89 -17.31
CA LEU A 64 12.26 5.60 -18.42
C LEU A 64 13.69 5.95 -18.02
N ASP A 65 14.67 5.41 -18.73
CA ASP A 65 16.05 5.86 -18.61
C ASP A 65 16.20 7.21 -19.32
N THR A 66 16.44 8.27 -18.56
CA THR A 66 16.55 9.63 -19.09
C THR A 66 17.78 9.86 -19.94
N LYS A 67 18.79 8.99 -19.89
CA LYS A 67 19.99 9.09 -20.74
C LYS A 67 19.77 8.48 -22.11
N THR A 68 19.06 7.35 -22.16
CA THR A 68 18.86 6.57 -23.40
C THR A 68 17.49 6.78 -24.04
N GLY A 69 16.53 7.33 -23.30
CA GLY A 69 15.14 7.49 -23.74
C GLY A 69 14.34 6.18 -23.77
N ILE A 70 14.93 5.07 -23.33
CA ILE A 70 14.33 3.73 -23.41
C ILE A 70 13.46 3.46 -22.17
N ILE A 71 12.25 2.98 -22.40
CA ILE A 71 11.36 2.46 -21.35
C ILE A 71 11.67 0.98 -21.14
N GLY A 72 12.07 0.62 -19.92
CA GLY A 72 12.36 -0.75 -19.52
C GLY A 72 11.40 -1.28 -18.45
N LYS A 73 11.16 -2.60 -18.45
CA LYS A 73 10.51 -3.28 -17.32
C LYS A 73 11.51 -3.37 -16.16
N VAL A 74 11.10 -2.86 -15.00
CA VAL A 74 11.98 -2.79 -13.82
C VAL A 74 12.34 -4.18 -13.29
N GLU A 75 11.39 -5.12 -13.35
CA GLU A 75 11.58 -6.50 -12.86
C GLU A 75 12.60 -7.32 -13.66
N LYS A 76 12.82 -6.97 -14.94
CA LYS A 76 13.72 -7.70 -15.85
C LYS A 76 15.13 -7.09 -15.92
N ASN A 77 15.40 -6.09 -15.10
CA ASN A 77 16.62 -5.31 -15.19
C ASN A 77 17.39 -5.38 -13.87
N ASP A 78 18.47 -6.16 -13.88
CA ASP A 78 19.34 -6.39 -12.72
C ASP A 78 20.04 -5.11 -12.22
N ARG A 79 19.97 -4.01 -12.99
CA ARG A 79 20.50 -2.70 -12.60
C ARG A 79 19.68 -2.02 -11.50
N PHE A 80 18.50 -2.54 -11.15
CA PHE A 80 17.63 -1.93 -10.15
C PHE A 80 17.65 -2.73 -8.84
N PRO A 81 18.49 -2.35 -7.85
CA PRO A 81 18.70 -3.15 -6.63
C PRO A 81 17.45 -3.27 -5.75
N ASN A 82 16.53 -2.30 -5.87
CA ASN A 82 15.29 -2.29 -5.10
C ASN A 82 14.27 -3.34 -5.58
N THR A 83 14.43 -3.93 -6.77
CA THR A 83 13.54 -4.98 -7.28
C THR A 83 13.54 -6.19 -6.35
N ALA A 84 14.72 -6.72 -6.02
CA ALA A 84 14.85 -7.86 -5.13
C ALA A 84 14.33 -7.57 -3.72
N LEU A 85 14.56 -6.34 -3.22
CA LEU A 85 14.02 -5.89 -1.95
C LEU A 85 12.49 -5.85 -1.96
N PHE A 86 11.89 -5.27 -3.01
CA PHE A 86 10.43 -5.18 -3.15
C PHE A 86 9.76 -6.55 -3.28
N GLN A 87 10.40 -7.49 -3.96
CA GLN A 87 9.94 -8.89 -4.04
C GLN A 87 9.94 -9.56 -2.66
N ARG A 88 11.03 -9.42 -1.88
CA ARG A 88 11.11 -9.93 -0.50
C ARG A 88 10.05 -9.29 0.39
N LEU A 89 9.85 -7.99 0.27
CA LEU A 89 8.82 -7.25 1.01
C LEU A 89 7.42 -7.74 0.65
N THR A 90 7.13 -7.92 -0.64
CA THR A 90 5.84 -8.44 -1.11
C THR A 90 5.58 -9.85 -0.59
N LYS A 91 6.60 -10.72 -0.61
CA LYS A 91 6.52 -12.05 -0.01
C LYS A 91 6.24 -11.97 1.49
N TRP A 92 6.97 -11.14 2.22
CA TRP A 92 6.75 -10.94 3.66
C TRP A 92 5.33 -10.46 3.95
N VAL A 93 4.81 -9.50 3.19
CA VAL A 93 3.42 -9.03 3.32
C VAL A 93 2.45 -10.18 3.06
N ARG A 94 2.67 -10.99 2.03
CA ARG A 94 1.83 -12.17 1.73
C ARG A 94 1.81 -13.19 2.86
N ASP A 95 2.97 -13.46 3.44
CA ASP A 95 3.14 -14.47 4.48
C ASP A 95 2.54 -14.01 5.83
N ASN A 96 2.54 -12.71 6.11
CA ASN A 96 2.14 -12.15 7.41
C ASN A 96 0.74 -11.51 7.43
N THR A 97 0.11 -11.32 6.28
CA THR A 97 -1.22 -10.71 6.17
C THR A 97 -2.16 -11.57 5.34
N SER A 98 -3.46 -11.33 5.44
CA SER A 98 -4.50 -11.95 4.62
C SER A 98 -5.44 -10.89 4.05
N ALA A 99 -6.13 -11.22 2.96
CA ALA A 99 -7.27 -10.42 2.51
C ALA A 99 -8.26 -10.25 3.67
N THR A 100 -8.81 -9.04 3.82
CA THR A 100 -9.66 -8.71 4.97
C THR A 100 -11.10 -9.07 4.66
N PRO A 101 -11.69 -10.00 5.42
CA PRO A 101 -13.11 -10.31 5.26
C PRO A 101 -13.94 -9.30 6.07
N PHE A 102 -14.83 -8.54 5.42
CA PHE A 102 -15.77 -7.67 6.11
C PHE A 102 -17.16 -8.31 6.20
N CYS A 103 -17.90 -8.01 7.25
CA CYS A 103 -19.32 -8.30 7.36
C CYS A 103 -20.12 -7.08 6.89
N ILE A 104 -20.80 -7.20 5.77
CA ILE A 104 -21.66 -6.16 5.19
C ILE A 104 -23.06 -6.73 5.03
N LYS A 105 -24.06 -6.15 5.70
CA LYS A 105 -25.45 -6.66 5.68
C LYS A 105 -25.50 -8.17 5.92
N GLU A 106 -24.81 -8.62 6.98
CA GLU A 106 -24.69 -10.03 7.38
C GLU A 106 -23.97 -10.97 6.39
N LYS A 107 -23.50 -10.45 5.25
CA LYS A 107 -22.73 -11.21 4.28
C LYS A 107 -21.23 -10.95 4.45
N ARG A 108 -20.46 -12.03 4.33
CA ARG A 108 -19.00 -11.94 4.29
C ARG A 108 -18.53 -11.50 2.91
N VAL A 109 -17.85 -10.37 2.84
CA VAL A 109 -17.24 -9.81 1.63
C VAL A 109 -15.72 -9.77 1.81
N ASN A 110 -14.98 -10.54 1.01
CA ASN A 110 -13.52 -10.52 1.06
C ASN A 110 -13.00 -9.33 0.23
N GLN A 111 -12.25 -8.44 0.86
CA GLN A 111 -11.62 -7.31 0.20
C GLN A 111 -10.11 -7.54 0.02
N PRO A 112 -9.50 -7.08 -1.08
CA PRO A 112 -8.07 -7.25 -1.34
C PRO A 112 -7.19 -6.44 -0.38
N ILE A 113 -7.77 -5.54 0.42
CA ILE A 113 -7.06 -4.83 1.48
C ILE A 113 -6.60 -5.83 2.54
N ARG A 114 -5.32 -5.77 2.91
CA ARG A 114 -4.65 -6.79 3.71
C ARG A 114 -4.62 -6.43 5.18
N LEU A 115 -4.86 -7.40 6.04
CA LEU A 115 -4.79 -7.27 7.50
C LEU A 115 -3.74 -8.24 8.05
N GLY A 116 -2.93 -7.77 9.01
CA GLY A 116 -2.00 -8.62 9.74
C GLY A 116 -2.73 -9.76 10.45
N LYS A 117 -2.22 -10.99 10.33
CA LYS A 117 -2.86 -12.17 10.94
C LYS A 117 -2.99 -12.03 12.47
N LYS A 118 -2.09 -11.30 13.12
CA LYS A 118 -2.13 -11.01 14.56
C LYS A 118 -3.18 -9.97 14.94
N CYS A 119 -3.64 -9.16 13.99
CA CYS A 119 -4.58 -8.07 14.25
C CYS A 119 -6.02 -8.53 14.41
N PHE A 120 -6.37 -9.76 13.98
CA PHE A 120 -7.73 -10.30 14.12
C PHE A 120 -8.24 -10.31 15.57
N SER A 121 -7.34 -10.35 16.55
CA SER A 121 -7.67 -10.29 17.99
C SER A 121 -8.26 -8.95 18.43
N TRP A 122 -7.92 -7.85 17.77
CA TRP A 122 -8.29 -6.49 18.18
C TRP A 122 -8.92 -5.65 17.08
N ILE A 123 -8.92 -6.10 15.81
CA ILE A 123 -9.33 -5.27 14.67
C ILE A 123 -10.76 -4.72 14.79
N ASN A 124 -11.68 -5.46 15.40
CA ASN A 124 -13.05 -5.00 15.63
C ASN A 124 -13.16 -3.93 16.74
N ASN A 125 -12.05 -3.60 17.41
CA ASN A 125 -11.94 -2.45 18.30
C ASN A 125 -11.34 -1.20 17.62
N HIS A 126 -11.04 -1.26 16.33
CA HIS A 126 -10.54 -0.10 15.58
C HIS A 126 -11.58 1.04 15.60
N PRO A 127 -11.23 2.25 16.10
CA PRO A 127 -12.18 3.35 16.28
C PRO A 127 -12.91 3.73 15.00
N GLU A 128 -12.18 3.90 13.90
CA GLU A 128 -12.76 4.31 12.61
C GLU A 128 -13.63 3.20 11.99
N LEU A 129 -13.41 1.92 12.31
CA LEU A 129 -14.33 0.86 11.86
C LEU A 129 -15.64 0.92 12.64
N LYS A 130 -15.56 1.08 13.97
CA LYS A 130 -16.72 1.21 14.86
C LYS A 130 -17.58 2.41 14.49
N GLU A 131 -16.96 3.57 14.27
CA GLU A 131 -17.64 4.80 13.86
C GLU A 131 -18.44 4.60 12.56
N ARG A 132 -17.95 3.73 11.65
CA ARG A 132 -18.58 3.44 10.36
C ARG A 132 -19.46 2.20 10.36
N GLY A 133 -19.68 1.58 11.52
CA GLY A 133 -20.48 0.36 11.62
C GLY A 133 -19.92 -0.80 10.80
N LEU A 134 -18.59 -0.81 10.56
CA LEU A 134 -17.92 -1.86 9.81
C LEU A 134 -17.31 -2.89 10.74
N TYR A 135 -17.39 -4.15 10.34
CA TYR A 135 -16.89 -5.28 11.12
C TYR A 135 -16.05 -6.19 10.24
N VAL A 136 -14.94 -6.68 10.78
CA VAL A 136 -14.12 -7.71 10.17
C VAL A 136 -14.64 -9.07 10.64
N ALA A 137 -14.94 -9.95 9.69
CA ALA A 137 -15.31 -11.34 9.90
C ALA A 137 -14.08 -12.16 10.29
N ALA A 138 -13.52 -11.89 11.48
CA ALA A 138 -12.48 -12.72 12.05
C ALA A 138 -13.03 -14.15 12.21
N ARG A 139 -12.25 -15.16 11.82
CA ARG A 139 -12.58 -16.54 12.22
C ARG A 139 -12.64 -16.55 13.74
N LYS A 140 -13.69 -17.15 14.35
CA LYS A 140 -13.65 -17.49 15.77
C LYS A 140 -12.31 -18.21 16.00
N ASN A 141 -11.48 -17.71 16.90
CA ASN A 141 -10.35 -18.48 17.38
C ASN A 141 -10.92 -19.79 17.92
N PRO A 142 -10.39 -20.97 17.56
CA PRO A 142 -10.85 -22.25 18.10
C PRO A 142 -10.50 -22.44 19.59
N SER A 143 -10.27 -21.37 20.36
CA SER A 143 -9.78 -21.39 21.73
C SER A 143 -10.66 -20.64 22.73
N THR A 144 -11.95 -20.46 22.43
CA THR A 144 -12.93 -20.02 23.44
C THR A 144 -14.05 -21.05 23.56
N THR A 145 -13.69 -22.19 24.15
CA THR A 145 -14.57 -23.01 24.97
C THR A 145 -14.09 -22.81 26.41
N HIS A 146 -14.78 -21.96 27.16
CA HIS A 146 -14.77 -21.93 28.61
C HIS A 146 -16.21 -21.73 29.06
#